data_AF-A0A0D2IYG5-F1
#
_entry.id   AF-A0A0D2IYG5-F1
#
_cell.length_a   1.000
_cell.length_b   1.000
_cell.length_c   1.000
_cell.angle_alpha   90.00
_cell.angle_beta   90.00
_cell.angle_gamma   90.00
#
_symmetry.space_group_name_H-M   'P 1'
#
loop_
_entity.id
_entity.type
_entity.pdbx_description
1 polymer ?
#
loop_
_entity_poly.entity_id
_entity_poly.type
_entity_poly.pdbx_seq_one_letter_code
_entity_poly.pdbx_strand_id
1 'polypeptide(L)'
;MDDLLQTLGLSRNNAPEDNAVCFALYPANCAGATEEDLDALRIDCMAAVLPHIERYVWQRDAFTLTSSLRSPPPWERPRPPGRRAAERQQQQEQHEQQQPPAPKRGPPCLWGAVAFGDSVDDEWFVAWLALELTRRFEGLAARVWDDDGEFLLIEAAYSLPRWLKPEVGAGRAWLLGGRLHVVPLPSARHPTLPASPSTAEALAIVRSEVVDTLAPRIEAPVLQRLSGYPAAARANTHTARALLPRRAAAVLKGEPQLIGPAVEAFYCRLPGAPLG
;
A
#
# COMPACT_ATOMS: atom_id res chain seq x y z
N MET A 1 4.31 -16.14 -17.55
CA MET A 1 3.83 -16.24 -16.15
C MET A 1 2.50 -15.52 -16.03
N ASP A 2 2.41 -14.27 -16.50
CA ASP A 2 1.13 -13.54 -16.66
C ASP A 2 0.09 -14.31 -17.49
N ASP A 3 0.51 -14.99 -18.57
CA ASP A 3 -0.37 -15.75 -19.46
C ASP A 3 -1.10 -16.92 -18.79
N LEU A 4 -0.47 -17.53 -17.77
CA LEU A 4 -1.04 -18.66 -17.01
C LEU A 4 -1.99 -18.16 -15.91
N LEU A 5 -1.68 -17.03 -15.29
CA LEU A 5 -2.58 -16.34 -14.36
C LEU A 5 -3.81 -15.78 -15.10
N GLN A 6 -3.61 -15.26 -16.31
CA GLN A 6 -4.68 -14.75 -17.17
C GLN A 6 -5.60 -15.86 -17.67
N THR A 7 -5.04 -17.03 -18.00
CA THR A 7 -5.83 -18.22 -18.39
C THR A 7 -6.66 -18.78 -17.22
N LEU A 8 -6.23 -18.58 -15.97
CA LEU A 8 -6.95 -18.99 -14.76
C LEU A 8 -7.93 -17.92 -14.24
N GLY A 9 -8.08 -16.79 -14.93
CA GLY A 9 -8.91 -15.67 -14.45
C GLY A 9 -8.33 -14.93 -13.24
N LEU A 10 -7.06 -15.19 -12.91
CA LEU A 10 -6.30 -14.57 -11.80
C LEU A 10 -5.47 -13.37 -12.28
N SER A 11 -5.87 -12.73 -13.39
CA SER A 11 -5.19 -11.53 -13.88
C SER A 11 -5.23 -10.46 -12.80
N ARG A 12 -4.05 -10.03 -12.36
CA ARG A 12 -3.88 -8.85 -11.51
C ARG A 12 -4.45 -7.63 -12.26
N ASN A 13 -5.66 -7.22 -11.91
CA ASN A 13 -6.12 -5.90 -12.30
C ASN A 13 -5.16 -4.90 -11.67
N ASN A 14 -4.60 -4.00 -12.49
CA ASN A 14 -3.67 -2.96 -12.01
C ASN A 14 -4.37 -1.86 -11.18
N ALA A 15 -5.65 -2.01 -10.88
CA ALA A 15 -6.37 -1.20 -9.90
C ALA A 15 -6.39 -1.99 -8.59
N PRO A 16 -6.22 -1.34 -7.41
CA PRO A 16 -6.43 -2.03 -6.14
C PRO A 16 -7.84 -2.63 -6.16
N GLU A 17 -7.95 -3.92 -5.88
CA GLU A 17 -9.25 -4.54 -5.64
C GLU A 17 -9.87 -3.95 -4.37
N ASP A 18 -11.19 -4.10 -4.19
CA ASP A 18 -11.82 -3.77 -2.91
C ASP A 18 -11.12 -4.56 -1.78
N ASN A 19 -10.93 -3.96 -0.60
CA ASN A 19 -10.13 -4.50 0.51
C ASN A 19 -8.63 -4.69 0.16
N ALA A 20 -7.96 -3.61 -0.21
CA ALA A 20 -6.54 -3.61 -0.51
C ALA A 20 -5.77 -2.57 0.30
N VAL A 21 -4.71 -3.02 0.97
CA VAL A 21 -3.76 -2.13 1.63
C VAL A 21 -2.74 -1.63 0.60
N CYS A 22 -2.69 -0.31 0.44
CA CYS A 22 -1.74 0.39 -0.40
C CYS A 22 -0.59 0.94 0.45
N PHE A 23 0.62 0.93 -0.09
CA PHE A 23 1.76 1.52 0.59
C PHE A 23 2.77 2.11 -0.38
N ALA A 24 3.50 3.11 0.10
CA ALA A 24 4.57 3.77 -0.62
C ALA A 24 5.75 4.07 0.30
N LEU A 25 6.96 3.75 -0.15
CA LEU A 25 8.23 3.96 0.52
C LEU A 25 9.04 5.00 -0.24
N TYR A 26 9.39 6.09 0.44
CA TYR A 26 10.07 7.24 -0.13
C TYR A 26 11.52 7.28 0.36
N PRO A 27 12.53 7.15 -0.54
CA PRO A 27 13.94 7.22 -0.16
C PRO A 27 14.30 8.60 0.43
N ALA A 28 15.35 8.67 1.23
CA ALA A 28 15.80 9.93 1.84
C ALA A 28 16.00 11.06 0.81
N ASN A 29 16.59 10.73 -0.35
CA ASN A 29 16.80 11.65 -1.46
C ASN A 29 15.82 11.39 -2.63
N CYS A 30 14.58 11.86 -2.54
CA CYS A 30 13.59 11.67 -3.60
C CYS A 30 13.87 12.50 -4.87
N ALA A 31 14.41 13.71 -4.74
CA ALA A 31 14.52 14.65 -5.86
C ALA A 31 15.57 14.22 -6.91
N GLY A 32 16.58 13.45 -6.50
CA GLY A 32 17.65 12.95 -7.37
C GLY A 32 17.65 11.44 -7.58
N ALA A 33 16.67 10.70 -7.06
CA ALA A 33 16.64 9.24 -7.15
C ALA A 33 16.50 8.78 -8.60
N THR A 34 17.45 7.98 -9.07
CA THR A 34 17.38 7.32 -10.37
C THR A 34 16.61 6.01 -10.30
N GLU A 35 16.38 5.39 -11.45
CA GLU A 35 15.77 4.06 -11.52
C GLU A 35 16.67 3.01 -10.87
N GLU A 36 17.98 3.11 -11.05
CA GLU A 36 18.98 2.24 -10.43
C GLU A 36 18.97 2.37 -8.90
N ASP A 37 18.87 3.60 -8.37
CA ASP A 37 18.78 3.85 -6.93
C ASP A 37 17.53 3.18 -6.33
N LEU A 38 16.38 3.33 -7.01
CA LEU A 38 15.14 2.69 -6.57
C LEU A 38 15.21 1.17 -6.67
N ASP A 39 15.85 0.61 -7.70
CA ASP A 39 16.00 -0.84 -7.81
C ASP A 39 16.96 -1.43 -6.78
N ALA A 40 18.06 -0.73 -6.47
CA ALA A 40 18.95 -1.12 -5.38
C ALA A 40 18.18 -1.12 -4.05
N LEU A 41 17.46 -0.04 -3.76
CA LEU A 41 16.61 0.05 -2.56
C LEU A 41 15.54 -1.04 -2.54
N ARG A 42 14.93 -1.36 -3.68
CA ARG A 42 13.92 -2.43 -3.79
C ARG A 42 14.51 -3.78 -3.42
N ILE A 43 15.69 -4.10 -3.91
CA ILE A 43 16.39 -5.35 -3.60
C ILE A 43 16.69 -5.41 -2.10
N ASP A 44 17.24 -4.33 -1.52
CA ASP A 44 17.58 -4.27 -0.11
C ASP A 44 16.35 -4.38 0.80
N CYS A 45 15.27 -3.65 0.48
CA CYS A 45 14.00 -3.73 1.19
C CYS A 45 13.40 -5.13 1.11
N MET A 46 13.35 -5.75 -0.09
CA MET A 46 12.84 -7.11 -0.24
C MET A 46 13.69 -8.12 0.53
N ALA A 47 15.01 -7.99 0.52
CA ALA A 47 15.92 -8.84 1.29
C ALA A 47 15.71 -8.70 2.81
N ALA A 48 15.42 -7.48 3.29
CA ALA A 48 15.15 -7.22 4.70
C ALA A 48 13.83 -7.87 5.18
N VAL A 49 12.79 -7.88 4.34
CA VAL A 49 11.49 -8.46 4.71
C VAL A 49 11.39 -9.96 4.44
N LEU A 50 12.25 -10.51 3.56
CA LEU A 50 12.20 -11.91 3.13
C LEU A 50 12.09 -12.92 4.28
N PRO A 51 12.87 -12.80 5.39
CA PRO A 51 12.78 -13.74 6.52
C PRO A 51 11.39 -13.77 7.20
N HIS A 52 10.60 -12.72 7.02
CA HIS A 52 9.26 -12.60 7.60
C HIS A 52 8.17 -13.12 6.67
N ILE A 53 8.38 -13.05 5.34
CA ILE A 53 7.35 -13.36 4.35
C ILE A 53 7.57 -14.69 3.60
N GLU A 54 8.78 -15.27 3.61
CA GLU A 54 9.12 -16.48 2.82
C GLU A 54 8.18 -17.67 3.06
N ARG A 55 7.71 -17.84 4.30
CA ARG A 55 6.81 -18.94 4.69
C ARG A 55 5.38 -18.48 4.94
N TYR A 56 5.10 -17.21 4.69
CA TYR A 56 3.79 -16.64 4.88
C TYR A 56 2.97 -16.85 3.60
N VAL A 57 1.77 -17.40 3.74
CA VAL A 57 0.82 -17.53 2.63
C VAL A 57 -0.18 -16.40 2.77
N TRP A 58 -0.04 -15.39 1.92
CA TRP A 58 -0.99 -14.28 1.86
C TRP A 58 -2.35 -14.75 1.38
N GLN A 59 -3.43 -14.11 1.81
CA GLN A 59 -4.78 -14.54 1.40
C GLN A 59 -4.97 -14.41 -0.11
N ARG A 60 -4.57 -13.26 -0.69
CA ARG A 60 -4.72 -13.01 -2.13
C ARG A 60 -3.38 -12.58 -2.73
N ASP A 61 -2.95 -11.35 -2.47
CA ASP A 61 -1.71 -10.82 -3.03
C ASP A 61 -0.53 -10.92 -2.06
N ALA A 62 0.64 -11.27 -2.59
CA ALA A 62 1.88 -11.23 -1.82
C ALA A 62 2.45 -9.81 -1.75
N PHE A 63 3.10 -9.49 -0.63
CA PHE A 63 3.86 -8.26 -0.49
C PHE A 63 4.94 -8.15 -1.58
N THR A 64 4.85 -7.09 -2.38
CA THR A 64 5.81 -6.79 -3.45
C THR A 64 6.09 -5.29 -3.51
N LEU A 65 7.26 -4.94 -4.03
CA LEU A 65 7.70 -3.56 -4.22
C LEU A 65 7.92 -3.27 -5.71
N THR A 66 7.31 -2.19 -6.19
CA THR A 66 7.41 -1.72 -7.57
C THR A 66 7.99 -0.32 -7.59
N SER A 67 8.95 -0.05 -8.49
CA SER A 67 9.48 1.30 -8.70
C SER A 67 8.45 2.19 -9.39
N SER A 68 8.17 3.37 -8.84
CA SER A 68 7.27 4.36 -9.44
C SER A 68 7.79 4.89 -10.78
N LEU A 69 9.10 4.80 -11.03
CA LEU A 69 9.72 5.18 -12.30
C LEU A 69 9.48 4.13 -13.40
N ARG A 70 9.41 2.84 -13.02
CA ARG A 70 9.07 1.73 -13.92
C ARG A 70 7.58 1.66 -14.23
N SER A 71 6.75 1.78 -13.19
CA SER A 71 5.30 1.74 -13.30
C SER A 71 4.69 2.73 -12.32
N PRO A 72 3.90 3.72 -12.80
CA PRO A 72 3.29 4.70 -11.90
C PRO A 72 2.27 4.02 -10.99
N PRO A 73 2.17 4.44 -9.72
CA PRO A 73 1.21 3.88 -8.78
C PRO A 73 -0.23 4.00 -9.30
N PRO A 74 -1.10 3.01 -9.03
CA PRO A 74 -2.47 3.01 -9.53
C PRO A 74 -3.28 4.25 -9.15
N TRP A 75 -3.08 4.78 -7.94
CA TRP A 75 -3.77 5.96 -7.42
C TRP A 75 -3.28 7.30 -8.04
N GLU A 76 -2.15 7.30 -8.74
CA GLU A 76 -1.69 8.47 -9.51
C GLU A 76 -2.23 8.45 -10.95
N ARG A 77 -2.85 7.34 -11.39
CA ARG A 77 -3.40 7.24 -12.73
C ARG A 77 -4.69 8.08 -12.81
N PRO A 78 -4.85 8.92 -13.85
CA PRO A 78 -6.11 9.61 -14.06
C PRO A 78 -7.22 8.58 -14.20
N ARG A 79 -8.28 8.70 -13.38
CA ARG A 79 -9.48 7.87 -13.56
C ARG A 79 -9.99 8.09 -14.99
N PRO A 80 -10.29 7.03 -15.76
CA PRO A 80 -10.85 7.21 -17.09
C PRO A 80 -12.15 8.02 -16.97
N PRO A 81 -12.39 9.01 -17.85
CA PRO A 81 -13.60 9.81 -17.78
C PRO A 81 -14.82 8.89 -17.90
N GLY A 82 -15.81 9.08 -17.02
CA GLY A 82 -17.09 8.35 -17.12
C GLY A 82 -17.73 8.59 -18.50
N ARG A 83 -18.52 7.62 -19.00
CA ARG A 83 -19.09 7.65 -20.37
C ARG A 83 -19.74 8.99 -20.77
N ARG A 84 -20.40 9.69 -19.82
CA ARG A 84 -21.03 11.01 -20.02
C ARG A 84 -20.06 12.21 -20.06
N ALA A 85 -18.85 12.06 -19.55
CA ALA A 85 -17.78 13.05 -19.61
C ALA A 85 -16.96 12.89 -20.90
N ALA A 86 -16.78 11.65 -21.37
CA ALA A 86 -16.17 11.36 -22.67
C ALA A 86 -16.97 11.97 -23.85
N GLU A 87 -18.30 11.95 -23.79
CA GLU A 87 -19.16 12.60 -24.81
C GLU A 87 -19.06 14.14 -24.80
N ARG A 88 -18.82 14.76 -23.64
CA ARG A 88 -18.60 16.22 -23.53
C ARG A 88 -17.19 16.62 -23.95
N GLN A 89 -16.19 15.81 -23.62
CA GLN A 89 -14.82 16.00 -24.09
C GLN A 89 -14.72 15.89 -25.61
N GLN A 90 -15.45 14.97 -26.25
CA GLN A 90 -15.52 14.90 -27.72
C GLN A 90 -16.11 16.14 -28.38
N GLN A 91 -17.00 16.89 -27.71
CA GLN A 91 -17.53 18.17 -28.21
C GLN A 91 -16.60 19.36 -27.91
N GLN A 92 -15.75 19.26 -26.88
CA GLN A 92 -14.84 20.33 -26.44
C GLN A 92 -13.44 20.23 -27.09
N GLU A 93 -13.00 19.03 -27.46
CA GLU A 93 -11.73 18.76 -28.16
C GLU A 93 -11.69 19.31 -29.60
N GLN A 94 -12.83 19.75 -30.16
CA GLN A 94 -12.85 20.45 -31.44
C GLN A 94 -12.43 21.93 -31.36
N HIS A 95 -12.17 22.51 -30.18
CA HIS A 95 -11.85 23.94 -30.06
C HIS A 95 -10.55 24.32 -29.34
N GLU A 96 -9.78 23.39 -28.76
CA GLU A 96 -8.51 23.74 -28.11
C GLU A 96 -7.38 22.75 -28.46
N GLN A 97 -6.60 23.09 -29.50
CA GLN A 97 -5.25 22.54 -29.70
C GLN A 97 -4.30 23.20 -28.70
N GLN A 98 -4.36 22.78 -27.44
CA GLN A 98 -3.28 23.02 -26.48
C GLN A 98 -2.82 21.67 -25.93
N GLN A 99 -1.50 21.44 -26.01
CA GLN A 99 -0.84 20.26 -25.47
C GLN A 99 -1.30 19.99 -24.04
N PRO A 100 -1.69 18.75 -23.70
CA PRO A 100 -2.09 18.44 -22.34
C PRO A 100 -0.89 18.70 -21.40
N PRO A 101 -1.11 19.32 -20.23
CA PRO A 101 -0.05 19.49 -19.25
C PRO A 101 0.47 18.11 -18.85
N ALA A 102 1.80 17.98 -18.74
CA ALA A 102 2.43 16.75 -18.29
C ALA A 102 1.77 16.28 -16.97
N PRO A 103 1.48 14.97 -16.80
CA PRO A 103 0.89 14.48 -15.57
C PRO A 103 1.79 14.85 -14.39
N LYS A 104 1.20 15.47 -13.35
CA LYS A 104 1.90 15.81 -12.11
C LYS A 104 2.33 14.51 -11.43
N ARG A 105 3.54 14.03 -11.72
CA ARG A 105 4.12 12.84 -11.09
C ARG A 105 4.49 13.15 -9.64
N GLY A 106 4.14 12.25 -8.73
CA GLY A 106 4.57 12.32 -7.34
C GLY A 106 6.09 12.16 -7.19
N PRO A 107 6.64 12.38 -5.98
CA PRO A 107 8.04 12.11 -5.71
C PRO A 107 8.37 10.62 -5.97
N PRO A 108 9.55 10.29 -6.54
CA PRO A 108 9.97 8.91 -6.78
C PRO A 108 9.88 8.06 -5.51
N CYS A 109 9.31 6.87 -5.64
CA CYS A 109 9.06 5.95 -4.53
C CYS A 109 9.04 4.49 -4.99
N LEU A 110 9.14 3.58 -4.02
CA LEU A 110 8.70 2.21 -4.17
C LEU A 110 7.27 2.11 -3.68
N TRP A 111 6.41 1.38 -4.39
CA TRP A 111 5.01 1.22 -3.99
C TRP A 111 4.57 -0.23 -4.10
N GLY A 112 3.51 -0.57 -3.38
CA GLY A 112 2.83 -1.84 -3.51
C GLY A 112 1.37 -1.71 -3.11
N ALA A 113 0.59 -2.71 -3.51
CA ALA A 113 -0.78 -2.91 -3.08
C ALA A 113 -0.96 -4.40 -2.80
N VAL A 114 -1.60 -4.72 -1.68
CA VAL A 114 -1.91 -6.09 -1.28
C VAL A 114 -3.40 -6.18 -1.06
N ALA A 115 -4.10 -6.88 -1.95
CA ALA A 115 -5.47 -7.30 -1.67
C ALA A 115 -5.45 -8.28 -0.50
N PHE A 116 -6.05 -7.87 0.62
CA PHE A 116 -6.09 -8.67 1.84
C PHE A 116 -7.38 -9.50 1.94
N GLY A 117 -8.40 -9.19 1.15
CA GLY A 117 -9.67 -9.92 1.16
C GLY A 117 -10.36 -9.82 2.51
N ASP A 118 -10.38 -10.91 3.26
CA ASP A 118 -10.97 -10.97 4.61
C ASP A 118 -9.89 -10.97 5.72
N SER A 119 -8.61 -11.05 5.37
CA SER A 119 -7.48 -11.15 6.29
C SER A 119 -7.04 -9.76 6.70
N VAL A 120 -7.75 -9.17 7.66
CA VAL A 120 -7.30 -7.93 8.34
C VAL A 120 -5.87 -8.10 8.89
N ASP A 121 -5.44 -9.33 9.20
CA ASP A 121 -4.07 -9.59 9.61
C ASP A 121 -3.02 -9.35 8.50
N ASP A 122 -3.35 -9.60 7.23
CA ASP A 122 -2.46 -9.30 6.10
C ASP A 122 -2.22 -7.79 6.00
N GLU A 123 -3.29 -7.00 6.16
CA GLU A 123 -3.22 -5.54 6.19
C GLU A 123 -2.27 -5.04 7.30
N TRP A 124 -2.48 -5.48 8.54
CA TRP A 124 -1.62 -5.10 9.66
C TRP A 124 -0.20 -5.63 9.54
N PHE A 125 -0.02 -6.78 8.89
CA PHE A 125 1.31 -7.30 8.61
C PHE A 125 2.05 -6.42 7.59
N VAL A 126 1.39 -5.92 6.54
CA VAL A 126 1.97 -4.93 5.61
C VAL A 126 2.36 -3.65 6.36
N ALA A 127 1.51 -3.13 7.24
CA ALA A 127 1.84 -1.97 8.07
C ALA A 127 3.08 -2.21 8.94
N TRP A 128 3.21 -3.39 9.54
CA TRP A 128 4.38 -3.76 10.31
C TRP A 128 5.64 -3.87 9.44
N LEU A 129 5.55 -4.47 8.25
CA LEU A 129 6.66 -4.55 7.30
C LEU A 129 7.14 -3.15 6.90
N ALA A 130 6.22 -2.23 6.60
CA ALA A 130 6.56 -0.84 6.30
C ALA A 130 7.25 -0.15 7.49
N LEU A 131 6.72 -0.32 8.71
CA LEU A 131 7.34 0.21 9.93
C LEU A 131 8.78 -0.31 10.10
N GLU A 132 8.99 -1.61 9.94
CA GLU A 132 10.30 -2.24 10.11
C GLU A 132 11.31 -1.78 9.04
N LEU A 133 10.85 -1.59 7.80
CA LEU A 133 11.66 -0.98 6.75
C LEU A 133 12.09 0.45 7.11
N THR A 134 11.18 1.28 7.64
CA THR A 134 11.56 2.64 8.08
C THR A 134 12.52 2.67 9.27
N ARG A 135 12.55 1.61 10.09
CA ARG A 135 13.56 1.46 11.18
C ARG A 135 14.92 1.11 10.63
N ARG A 136 14.95 0.24 9.62
CA ARG A 136 16.18 -0.34 9.10
C ARG A 136 16.90 0.58 8.11
N PHE A 137 16.15 1.33 7.32
CA PHE A 137 16.69 2.22 6.30
C PHE A 137 16.55 3.68 6.73
N GLU A 138 17.68 4.32 7.02
CA GLU A 138 17.72 5.70 7.50
C GLU A 138 17.08 6.67 6.49
N GLY A 139 16.21 7.55 6.97
CA GLY A 139 15.51 8.54 6.15
C GLY A 139 14.43 7.96 5.22
N LEU A 140 14.20 6.65 5.22
CA LEU A 140 13.10 6.01 4.51
C LEU A 140 11.78 6.38 5.20
N ALA A 141 10.92 7.10 4.50
CA ALA A 141 9.57 7.40 4.96
C ALA A 141 8.59 6.45 4.29
N ALA A 142 7.54 6.04 4.98
CA ALA A 142 6.50 5.19 4.43
C ALA A 142 5.11 5.77 4.68
N ARG A 143 4.21 5.52 3.74
CA ARG A 143 2.76 5.65 3.93
C ARG A 143 2.12 4.28 3.73
N VAL A 144 1.09 4.00 4.51
CA VAL A 144 0.27 2.80 4.43
C VAL A 144 -1.17 3.23 4.66
N TRP A 145 -2.06 2.88 3.75
CA TRP A 145 -3.47 3.26 3.77
C TRP A 145 -4.30 2.19 3.05
N ASP A 146 -5.59 2.12 3.34
CA ASP A 146 -6.54 1.20 2.70
C ASP A 146 -7.61 1.99 1.93
N ASP A 147 -8.69 1.32 1.55
CA ASP A 147 -9.85 1.91 0.87
C ASP A 147 -10.66 2.87 1.76
N ASP A 148 -10.60 2.70 3.09
CA ASP A 148 -11.21 3.60 4.07
C ASP A 148 -10.31 4.82 4.42
N GLY A 149 -9.02 4.76 4.05
CA GLY A 149 -8.05 5.83 4.16
C GLY A 149 -6.93 5.51 5.16
N GLU A 150 -6.71 6.38 6.14
CA GLU A 150 -5.58 6.26 7.06
C GLU A 150 -5.91 5.31 8.22
N PHE A 151 -6.05 4.00 7.95
CA PHE A 151 -6.49 3.00 8.95
C PHE A 151 -5.60 2.93 10.20
N LEU A 152 -4.31 3.29 10.09
CA LEU A 152 -3.42 3.40 11.25
C LEU A 152 -3.98 4.35 12.33
N LEU A 153 -4.72 5.39 11.93
CA LEU A 153 -5.32 6.34 12.85
C LEU A 153 -6.54 5.78 13.60
N ILE A 154 -7.14 4.69 13.12
CA ILE A 154 -8.31 4.05 13.74
C ILE A 154 -7.93 3.46 15.10
N GLU A 155 -6.77 2.79 15.21
CA GLU A 155 -6.25 2.28 16.49
C GLU A 155 -6.03 3.41 17.52
N ALA A 156 -5.76 4.61 17.03
CA ALA A 156 -5.54 5.80 17.83
C ALA A 156 -6.80 6.66 18.02
N ALA A 157 -8.00 6.18 17.65
CA ALA A 157 -9.22 7.00 17.58
C ALA A 157 -9.49 7.83 18.85
N TYR A 158 -9.27 7.26 20.03
CA TYR A 158 -9.48 7.94 21.32
C TYR A 158 -8.39 8.98 21.68
N SER A 159 -7.25 8.92 21.00
CA SER A 159 -6.10 9.81 21.19
C SER A 159 -5.98 10.86 20.08
N LEU A 160 -6.85 10.81 19.06
CA LEU A 160 -6.79 11.75 17.94
C LEU A 160 -7.16 13.18 18.39
N PRO A 161 -6.42 14.20 17.92
CA PRO A 161 -6.84 15.58 18.11
C PRO A 161 -8.13 15.85 17.32
N ARG A 162 -9.00 16.72 17.85
CA ARG A 162 -10.34 17.01 17.28
C ARG A 162 -10.35 17.44 15.80
N TRP A 163 -9.23 17.93 15.30
CA TRP A 163 -9.08 18.37 13.92
C TRP A 163 -8.77 17.22 12.94
N LEU A 164 -8.18 16.12 13.42
CA LEU A 164 -7.77 14.99 12.59
C LEU A 164 -8.94 14.04 12.39
N LYS A 165 -9.84 14.45 11.51
CA LYS A 165 -11.01 13.68 11.07
C LYS A 165 -10.71 12.94 9.76
N PRO A 166 -11.47 11.89 9.40
CA PRO A 166 -11.25 11.15 8.16
C PRO A 166 -11.12 12.03 6.91
N GLU A 167 -11.92 13.09 6.82
CA GLU A 167 -11.94 14.00 5.65
C GLU A 167 -10.66 14.84 5.51
N VAL A 168 -9.91 15.01 6.60
CA VAL A 168 -8.69 15.83 6.66
C VAL A 168 -7.44 14.95 6.81
N GLY A 169 -7.60 13.70 7.27
CA GLY A 169 -6.51 12.80 7.61
C GLY A 169 -5.70 12.31 6.42
N ALA A 170 -6.30 12.25 5.23
CA ALA A 170 -5.65 11.75 4.02
C ALA A 170 -4.29 12.44 3.75
N GLY A 171 -3.24 11.63 3.59
CA GLY A 171 -1.89 12.12 3.31
C GLY A 171 -1.12 12.62 4.52
N ARG A 172 -1.66 12.49 5.73
CA ARG A 172 -1.06 13.07 6.94
C ARG A 172 -0.37 12.08 7.86
N ALA A 173 -0.70 10.79 7.81
CA ALA A 173 -0.04 9.78 8.62
C ALA A 173 1.17 9.20 7.86
N TRP A 174 2.32 9.19 8.53
CA TRP A 174 3.60 8.77 7.96
C TRP A 174 4.39 7.94 8.96
N LEU A 175 5.08 6.93 8.47
CA LEU A 175 6.09 6.18 9.23
C LEU A 175 7.47 6.70 8.84
N LEU A 176 8.32 7.02 9.80
CA LEU A 176 9.71 7.42 9.56
C LEU A 176 10.56 7.02 10.77
N GLY A 177 11.69 6.35 10.54
CA GLY A 177 12.58 5.93 11.63
C GLY A 177 11.91 5.00 12.64
N GLY A 178 10.89 4.22 12.23
CA GLY A 178 10.11 3.39 13.14
C GLY A 178 9.16 4.12 14.06
N ARG A 179 8.87 5.38 13.76
CA ARG A 179 7.97 6.25 14.51
C ARG A 179 6.79 6.67 13.65
N LEU A 180 5.66 6.99 14.29
CA LEU A 180 4.48 7.56 13.62
C LEU A 180 4.52 9.09 13.68
N HIS A 181 4.45 9.70 12.51
CA HIS A 181 4.40 11.13 12.29
C HIS A 181 3.02 11.52 11.74
N VAL A 182 2.51 12.67 12.21
CA VAL A 182 1.26 13.26 11.71
C VAL A 182 1.53 14.69 11.24
N VAL A 183 1.29 14.96 9.96
CA VAL A 183 1.44 16.30 9.38
C VAL A 183 0.37 17.24 9.98
N PRO A 184 0.75 18.32 10.67
CA PRO A 184 -0.20 19.21 11.33
C PRO A 184 -0.93 20.11 10.33
N LEU A 185 -2.03 20.72 10.78
CA LEU A 185 -2.67 21.82 10.06
C LEU A 185 -1.86 23.12 10.20
N PRO A 186 -2.02 24.07 9.25
CA PRO A 186 -1.54 25.43 9.46
C PRO A 186 -2.03 26.00 10.78
N SER A 187 -1.10 26.60 11.52
CA SER A 187 -1.31 27.14 12.86
C SER A 187 -0.53 28.44 13.04
N ALA A 188 -0.77 29.17 14.13
CA ALA A 188 0.00 30.38 14.42
C ALA A 188 1.52 30.14 14.51
N ARG A 189 1.94 28.92 14.88
CA ARG A 189 3.37 28.53 14.93
C ARG A 189 3.93 28.19 13.55
N HIS A 190 3.09 27.65 12.66
CA HIS A 190 3.47 27.28 11.30
C HIS A 190 2.37 27.72 10.31
N PRO A 191 2.28 29.03 10.01
CA PRO A 191 1.20 29.58 9.19
C PRO A 191 1.34 29.22 7.71
N THR A 192 2.54 28.82 7.28
CA THR A 192 2.89 28.47 5.90
C THR A 192 2.56 27.03 5.53
N LEU A 193 2.10 26.20 6.47
CA LEU A 193 1.75 24.81 6.16
C LEU A 193 0.49 24.75 5.27
N PRO A 194 0.44 23.83 4.31
CA PRO A 194 -0.74 23.64 3.49
C PRO A 194 -1.88 22.98 4.30
N ALA A 195 -3.11 23.45 4.08
CA ALA A 195 -4.31 22.85 4.66
C ALA A 195 -4.62 21.45 4.07
N SER A 196 -4.14 21.17 2.86
CA SER A 196 -4.20 19.85 2.21
C SER A 196 -2.86 19.62 1.49
N PRO A 197 -1.84 19.08 2.18
CA PRO A 197 -0.52 18.87 1.59
C PRO A 197 -0.57 17.85 0.45
N SER A 198 0.13 18.13 -0.65
CA SER A 198 0.55 17.10 -1.59
C SER A 198 1.54 16.13 -0.94
N THR A 199 1.73 14.94 -1.54
CA THR A 199 2.70 13.95 -1.06
C THR A 199 4.11 14.55 -0.89
N ALA A 200 4.55 15.38 -1.83
CA ALA A 200 5.86 16.02 -1.78
C ALA A 200 5.97 17.03 -0.62
N GLU A 201 4.92 17.84 -0.40
CA GLU A 201 4.88 18.80 0.70
C GLU A 201 4.83 18.09 2.07
N ALA A 202 3.97 17.08 2.20
CA ALA A 202 3.87 16.27 3.41
C ALA A 202 5.21 15.59 3.74
N LEU A 203 5.88 15.01 2.75
CA LEU A 203 7.19 14.39 2.93
C LEU A 203 8.25 15.41 3.37
N ALA A 204 8.26 16.61 2.78
CA ALA A 204 9.16 17.69 3.19
C ALA A 204 8.88 18.15 4.63
N ILE A 205 7.62 18.20 5.06
CA ILE A 205 7.23 18.55 6.43
C ILE A 205 7.66 17.46 7.43
N VAL A 206 7.43 16.19 7.12
CA VAL A 206 7.80 15.05 7.99
C VAL A 206 9.31 14.96 8.18
N ARG A 207 10.09 15.32 7.16
CA ARG A 207 11.56 15.37 7.22
C ARG A 207 12.13 16.67 7.79
N SER A 208 11.29 17.68 8.03
CA SER A 208 11.74 18.98 8.52
C SER A 208 12.02 18.93 10.01
N GLU A 209 13.17 19.45 10.43
CA GLU A 209 13.48 19.65 11.85
C GLU A 209 12.71 20.83 12.46
N VAL A 210 12.08 21.67 11.63
CA VAL A 210 11.37 22.88 12.07
C VAL A 210 9.96 22.57 12.56
N VAL A 211 9.32 21.54 12.01
CA VAL A 211 7.92 21.21 12.30
C VAL A 211 7.89 19.91 13.11
N ASP A 212 7.43 20.01 14.35
CA ASP A 212 7.22 18.82 15.18
C ASP A 212 6.02 18.02 14.63
N THR A 213 6.34 16.90 13.99
CA THR A 213 5.38 15.97 13.40
C THR A 213 5.24 14.70 14.23
N LEU A 214 6.06 14.50 15.27
CA LEU A 214 5.96 13.32 16.13
C LEU A 214 4.64 13.37 16.89
N ALA A 215 3.90 12.26 16.88
CA ALA A 215 2.62 12.18 17.55
C ALA A 215 2.57 11.07 18.61
N PRO A 216 3.30 11.17 19.75
CA PRO A 216 3.44 10.07 20.71
C PRO A 216 2.12 9.47 21.23
N ARG A 217 1.09 10.32 21.43
CA ARG A 217 -0.24 9.86 21.88
C ARG A 217 -0.99 9.05 20.84
N ILE A 218 -0.78 9.34 19.55
CA ILE A 218 -1.36 8.63 18.42
C ILE A 218 -0.51 7.39 18.12
N GLU A 219 0.81 7.54 18.19
CA GLU A 219 1.79 6.49 17.97
C GLU A 219 1.65 5.32 18.93
N ALA A 220 1.47 5.58 20.23
CA ALA A 220 1.47 4.54 21.26
C ALA A 220 0.50 3.37 20.97
N PRO A 221 -0.81 3.58 20.71
CA PRO A 221 -1.71 2.47 20.40
C PRO A 221 -1.36 1.76 19.07
N VAL A 222 -0.91 2.50 18.06
CA VAL A 222 -0.49 1.93 16.75
C VAL A 222 0.72 1.02 16.93
N LEU A 223 1.77 1.51 17.59
CA LEU A 223 2.96 0.71 17.87
C LEU A 223 2.67 -0.47 18.79
N GLN A 224 1.74 -0.32 19.74
CA GLN A 224 1.27 -1.41 20.58
C GLN A 224 0.62 -2.51 19.73
N ARG A 225 -0.27 -2.16 18.80
CA ARG A 225 -0.89 -3.13 17.86
C ARG A 225 0.16 -3.82 17.00
N LEU A 226 1.10 -3.04 16.44
CA LEU A 226 2.16 -3.54 15.57
C LEU A 226 3.22 -4.36 16.32
N SER A 227 3.38 -4.19 17.64
CA SER A 227 4.38 -4.93 18.43
C SER A 227 4.15 -6.45 18.48
N GLY A 228 2.93 -6.92 18.18
CA GLY A 228 2.63 -8.35 18.08
C GLY A 228 3.19 -9.02 16.82
N TYR A 229 3.57 -8.25 15.80
CA TYR A 229 4.14 -8.78 14.57
C TYR A 229 5.67 -8.91 14.70
N PRO A 230 6.28 -9.94 14.08
CA PRO A 230 5.69 -10.88 13.11
C PRO A 230 5.11 -12.14 13.76
N ALA A 231 5.03 -12.23 15.10
CA ALA A 231 4.52 -13.42 15.78
C ALA A 231 3.03 -13.67 15.53
N ALA A 232 2.21 -12.60 15.52
CA ALA A 232 0.78 -12.68 15.22
C ALA A 232 0.49 -13.27 13.83
N ALA A 233 1.19 -12.79 12.79
CA ALA A 233 1.07 -13.32 11.43
C ALA A 233 1.34 -14.85 11.37
N ARG A 234 2.35 -15.33 12.11
CA ARG A 234 2.64 -16.77 12.20
C ARG A 234 1.59 -17.53 13.00
N ALA A 235 1.06 -16.95 14.07
CA ALA A 235 0.04 -17.57 14.92
C ALA A 235 -1.30 -17.72 14.19
N ASN A 236 -1.61 -16.80 13.28
CA ASN A 236 -2.84 -16.82 12.48
C ASN A 236 -2.72 -17.71 11.23
N THR A 237 -1.59 -18.41 11.07
CA THR A 237 -1.43 -19.44 10.03
C THR A 237 -1.98 -20.78 10.53
N HIS A 238 -2.97 -21.35 9.84
CA HIS A 238 -3.50 -22.68 10.13
C HIS A 238 -2.83 -23.76 9.27
N THR A 239 -2.56 -24.93 9.85
CA THR A 239 -2.09 -26.12 9.12
C THR A 239 -3.18 -27.20 9.13
N ALA A 240 -3.68 -27.54 7.95
CA ALA A 240 -4.65 -28.63 7.75
C ALA A 240 -4.06 -29.75 6.88
N ARG A 241 -4.51 -30.98 7.10
CA ARG A 241 -4.21 -32.13 6.22
C ARG A 241 -5.33 -32.28 5.20
N ALA A 242 -4.99 -32.21 3.91
CA ALA A 242 -5.94 -32.39 2.82
C ALA A 242 -5.48 -33.51 1.86
N LEU A 243 -6.45 -34.23 1.29
CA LEU A 243 -6.21 -35.15 0.19
C LEU A 243 -6.39 -34.39 -1.13
N LEU A 244 -5.31 -34.31 -1.91
CA LEU A 244 -5.29 -33.57 -3.17
C LEU A 244 -4.89 -34.49 -4.32
N PRO A 245 -5.44 -34.29 -5.54
CA PRO A 245 -4.92 -34.93 -6.73
C PRO A 245 -3.41 -34.67 -6.88
N ARG A 246 -2.65 -35.67 -7.33
CA ARG A 246 -1.17 -35.60 -7.41
C ARG A 246 -0.65 -34.34 -8.11
N ARG A 247 -1.32 -33.89 -9.18
CA ARG A 247 -0.92 -32.69 -9.93
C ARG A 247 -1.13 -31.41 -9.10
N ALA A 248 -2.26 -31.28 -8.43
CA ALA A 248 -2.54 -30.13 -7.56
C ALA A 248 -1.54 -30.08 -6.39
N ALA A 249 -1.26 -31.23 -5.76
CA ALA A 249 -0.26 -31.32 -4.69
C ALA A 249 1.15 -30.91 -5.17
N ALA A 250 1.54 -31.28 -6.39
CA ALA A 250 2.83 -30.90 -6.96
C ALA A 250 2.93 -29.38 -7.20
N VAL A 251 1.86 -28.77 -7.72
CA VAL A 251 1.79 -27.33 -7.98
C VAL A 251 1.83 -26.53 -6.67
N LEU A 252 0.98 -26.84 -5.70
CA LEU A 252 0.94 -26.13 -4.41
C LEU A 252 2.24 -26.30 -3.60
N LYS A 253 2.96 -27.40 -3.80
CA LYS A 253 4.27 -27.59 -3.18
C LYS A 253 5.36 -26.72 -3.82
N GLY A 254 5.28 -26.49 -5.12
CA GLY A 254 6.22 -25.62 -5.85
C GLY A 254 5.92 -24.15 -5.62
N GLU A 255 4.64 -23.79 -5.54
CA GLU A 255 4.16 -22.42 -5.37
C GLU A 255 3.10 -22.33 -4.26
N PRO A 256 3.52 -22.27 -2.97
CA PRO A 256 2.61 -22.24 -1.83
C PRO A 256 1.62 -21.06 -1.84
N GLN A 257 1.99 -19.94 -2.48
CA GLN A 257 1.13 -18.76 -2.58
C GLN A 257 -0.14 -19.01 -3.41
N LEU A 258 -0.22 -20.11 -4.17
CA LEU A 258 -1.44 -20.52 -4.87
C LEU A 258 -2.51 -21.12 -3.93
N ILE A 259 -2.18 -21.39 -2.66
CA ILE A 259 -3.14 -21.90 -1.67
C ILE A 259 -4.27 -20.90 -1.44
N GLY A 260 -3.96 -19.60 -1.28
CA GLY A 260 -4.96 -18.54 -1.07
C GLY A 260 -6.01 -18.50 -2.18
N PRO A 261 -5.61 -18.29 -3.45
CA PRO A 261 -6.53 -18.33 -4.59
C PRO A 261 -7.28 -19.66 -4.74
N ALA A 262 -6.65 -20.80 -4.44
CA ALA A 262 -7.31 -22.10 -4.51
C ALA A 262 -8.43 -22.26 -3.46
N VAL A 263 -8.22 -21.72 -2.25
CA VAL A 263 -9.21 -21.71 -1.16
C VAL A 263 -10.34 -20.74 -1.51
N GLU A 264 -10.03 -19.54 -1.99
CA GLU A 264 -11.01 -18.55 -2.44
C GLU A 264 -11.90 -19.13 -3.57
N ALA A 265 -11.29 -19.72 -4.60
CA ALA A 265 -12.01 -20.38 -5.68
C ALA A 265 -12.81 -21.61 -5.24
N PHE A 266 -12.52 -22.20 -4.07
CA PHE A 266 -13.35 -23.25 -3.46
C PHE A 266 -14.52 -22.67 -2.67
N TYR A 267 -14.28 -21.62 -1.89
CA TYR A 267 -15.28 -20.93 -1.07
C TYR A 267 -16.33 -20.22 -1.92
N CYS A 268 -15.91 -19.53 -2.98
CA CYS A 268 -16.78 -18.79 -3.90
C CYS A 268 -17.51 -19.70 -4.92
N ARG A 269 -17.42 -21.03 -4.80
CA ARG A 269 -18.21 -21.93 -5.65
C ARG A 269 -19.69 -21.76 -5.31
N LEU A 270 -20.43 -21.12 -6.21
CA LEU A 270 -21.88 -21.15 -6.18
C LEU A 270 -22.33 -22.63 -6.27
N PRO A 271 -23.16 -23.14 -5.34
CA PRO A 271 -23.79 -24.42 -5.53
C PRO A 271 -24.69 -24.34 -6.78
N GLY A 272 -24.21 -24.90 -7.90
CA GLY A 272 -24.98 -25.01 -9.16
C GLY A 272 -24.44 -24.26 -10.38
N ALA A 273 -23.29 -23.58 -10.32
CA ALA A 273 -22.66 -23.06 -11.55
C ALA A 273 -22.04 -24.22 -12.35
N PRO A 274 -22.44 -24.47 -13.61
CA PRO A 274 -21.84 -25.52 -14.42
C PRO A 274 -20.37 -25.19 -14.68
N LEU A 275 -19.52 -26.21 -14.61
CA LEU A 275 -18.13 -26.14 -15.07
C LEU A 275 -18.16 -25.91 -16.58
N GLY A 276 -17.92 -24.67 -16.99
CA GLY A 276 -17.71 -24.27 -18.39
C GLY A 276 -16.28 -24.52 -18.84
#